data_AF-A0A6J6Z7V0-F1
#
_entry.id   AF-A0A6J6Z7V0-F1
#
_cell.length_a   1.000
_cell.length_b   1.000
_cell.length_c   1.000
_cell.angle_alpha   90.00
_cell.angle_beta   90.00
_cell.angle_gamma   90.00
#
_symmetry.space_group_name_H-M   'P 1'
#
loop_
_entity.id
_entity.type
_entity.pdbx_description
1 polymer ?
#
loop_
_entity_poly.entity_id
_entity_poly.type
_entity_poly.pdbx_seq_one_letter_code
_entity_poly.pdbx_strand_id
1 'polypeptide(L)'
;MALIDEKRPPSGQAASFVLTLSPSYISRNLTMPIPTVTAARSARLGLRATLKQETVLRRAAVVAHKSLTDFILDAAYQAAEQTLLDQRLFMVSGSQYQALLKMLDRPESDNPGLADLFSRRPVWVNK
;
A
#
# COMPACT_ATOMS: atom_id res chain seq x y z
N MET A 1 23.33 -39.33 12.57
CA MET A 1 22.99 -40.23 13.70
C MET A 1 23.66 -39.69 14.94
N ALA A 2 22.93 -38.89 15.74
CA ALA A 2 23.29 -38.47 17.09
C ALA A 2 22.00 -38.13 17.84
N LEU A 3 21.85 -38.74 19.01
CA LEU A 3 20.71 -38.75 19.93
C LEU A 3 20.24 -37.34 20.31
N ILE A 4 18.92 -37.11 20.25
CA ILE A 4 18.24 -36.01 20.95
C ILE A 4 17.75 -36.60 22.27
N ASP A 5 18.37 -36.19 23.38
CA ASP A 5 17.93 -36.48 24.73
C ASP A 5 16.86 -35.43 25.11
N GLU A 6 15.58 -35.80 25.03
CA GLU A 6 14.44 -34.95 25.36
C GLU A 6 14.25 -34.91 26.89
N LYS A 7 15.04 -34.09 27.57
CA LYS A 7 14.81 -33.75 28.98
C LYS A 7 13.81 -32.59 29.08
N ARG A 8 12.53 -32.92 29.20
CA ARG A 8 11.46 -31.96 29.58
C ARG A 8 11.70 -31.44 31.02
N PRO A 9 11.75 -30.12 31.28
CA PRO A 9 11.54 -29.58 32.61
C PRO A 9 10.09 -29.06 32.81
N PRO A 10 9.64 -28.98 34.09
CA PRO A 10 8.24 -28.90 34.49
C PRO A 10 7.64 -27.48 34.44
N SER A 11 6.31 -27.49 34.42
CA SER A 11 5.38 -26.38 34.52
C SER A 11 5.71 -25.34 35.59
N GLY A 12 5.67 -24.08 35.20
CA GLY A 12 5.56 -22.94 36.13
C GLY A 12 6.67 -21.92 35.97
N GLN A 13 6.64 -21.15 34.88
CA GLN A 13 7.14 -19.77 34.82
C GLN A 13 6.78 -19.17 33.46
N ALA A 14 6.24 -17.96 33.47
CA ALA A 14 5.96 -17.18 32.27
C ALA A 14 7.25 -17.02 31.45
N ALA A 15 7.29 -17.63 30.27
CA ALA A 15 8.41 -17.50 29.36
C ALA A 15 8.39 -16.10 28.74
N SER A 16 9.03 -15.15 29.40
CA SER A 16 9.48 -13.92 28.78
C SER A 16 10.55 -14.28 27.74
N PHE A 17 10.11 -14.53 26.51
CA PHE A 17 11.01 -14.59 25.36
C PHE A 17 11.47 -13.17 25.04
N VAL A 18 12.55 -12.75 25.68
CA VAL A 18 13.26 -11.54 25.28
C VAL A 18 14.05 -11.90 24.03
N LEU A 19 13.51 -11.57 22.86
CA LEU A 19 14.26 -11.58 21.61
C LEU A 19 15.40 -10.56 21.74
N THR A 20 16.58 -11.01 22.17
CA THR A 20 17.81 -10.23 22.09
C THR A 20 18.17 -10.06 20.62
N LEU A 21 17.67 -8.98 20.01
CA LEU A 21 18.19 -8.46 18.75
C LEU A 21 19.61 -7.98 19.02
N SER A 22 20.57 -8.77 18.55
CA SER A 22 21.99 -8.40 18.58
C SER A 22 22.17 -7.08 17.80
N PRO A 23 22.72 -6.01 18.41
CA PRO A 23 22.73 -4.66 17.84
C PRO A 23 23.88 -4.44 16.84
N SER A 24 24.07 -5.39 15.92
CA SER A 24 25.15 -5.35 14.93
C SER A 24 24.63 -5.17 13.52
N TYR A 25 23.94 -4.07 13.25
CA TYR A 25 23.92 -3.44 11.93
C TYR A 25 23.88 -1.92 12.10
N ILE A 26 25.03 -1.36 12.52
CA ILE A 26 25.32 0.06 12.40
C ILE A 26 25.46 0.39 10.91
N SER A 27 24.64 1.35 10.50
CA SER A 27 24.89 2.35 9.45
C SER A 27 25.63 1.89 8.20
N ARG A 28 24.88 1.58 7.15
CA ARG A 28 25.21 2.17 5.85
C ARG A 28 24.09 3.15 5.53
N ASN A 29 24.43 4.43 5.52
CA ASN A 29 23.66 5.43 4.80
C ASN A 29 23.58 4.98 3.34
N LEU A 30 22.55 4.22 2.98
CA LEU A 30 22.05 4.18 1.61
C LEU A 30 21.33 5.50 1.37
N THR A 31 22.12 6.58 1.27
CA THR A 31 21.78 7.58 0.28
C THR A 31 21.96 6.89 -1.05
N MET A 32 20.92 6.18 -1.52
CA MET A 32 20.76 6.11 -2.96
C MET A 32 20.60 7.57 -3.39
N PRO A 33 21.46 8.12 -4.25
CA PRO A 33 20.97 9.17 -5.12
C PRO A 33 19.78 8.51 -5.81
N ILE A 34 18.55 8.92 -5.47
CA ILE A 34 17.44 8.72 -6.39
C ILE A 34 17.98 9.39 -7.65
N PRO A 35 18.30 8.64 -8.73
CA PRO A 35 18.57 9.33 -9.95
C PRO A 35 17.26 10.05 -10.21
N THR A 36 17.26 11.38 -10.08
CA THR A 36 16.30 12.20 -10.80
C THR A 36 16.69 12.01 -12.25
N VAL A 37 16.39 10.82 -12.77
CA VAL A 37 16.22 10.61 -14.19
C VAL A 37 15.07 11.54 -14.47
N THR A 38 15.39 12.75 -14.90
CA THR A 38 14.47 13.57 -15.65
C THR A 38 14.13 12.70 -16.84
N ALA A 39 13.14 11.82 -16.65
CA ALA A 39 12.78 10.81 -17.61
C ALA A 39 12.44 11.58 -18.86
N ALA A 40 13.29 11.44 -19.88
CA ALA A 40 13.07 12.12 -21.14
C ALA A 40 11.65 11.76 -21.57
N ARG A 41 10.84 12.77 -21.90
CA ARG A 41 9.44 12.61 -22.32
C ARG A 41 9.41 11.72 -23.57
N SER A 42 9.31 10.41 -23.36
CA SER A 42 9.45 9.40 -24.41
C SER A 42 8.09 8.97 -24.97
N ALA A 43 7.05 9.05 -24.15
CA ALA A 43 5.68 8.73 -24.54
C ALA A 43 4.99 9.93 -25.20
N ARG A 44 4.30 9.68 -26.31
CA ARG A 44 3.45 10.66 -27.00
C ARG A 44 1.98 10.39 -26.66
N LEU A 45 1.28 11.41 -26.18
CA LEU A 45 -0.17 11.37 -25.95
C LEU A 45 -0.87 12.20 -27.02
N GLY A 46 -1.59 11.52 -27.93
CA GLY A 46 -2.39 12.18 -28.96
C GLY A 46 -3.77 12.54 -28.42
N LEU A 47 -4.11 13.82 -28.39
CA LEU A 47 -5.42 14.30 -27.92
C LEU A 47 -6.17 14.99 -29.05
N ARG A 48 -7.49 14.75 -29.10
CA ARG A 48 -8.43 15.49 -29.95
C ARG A 48 -9.37 16.26 -29.05
N ALA A 49 -9.54 17.54 -29.32
CA ALA A 49 -10.44 18.42 -28.59
C ALA A 49 -11.30 19.20 -29.58
N THR A 50 -12.52 19.52 -29.17
CA THR A 50 -13.35 20.50 -29.88
C THR A 50 -12.79 21.92 -29.64
N LEU A 51 -13.12 22.86 -30.52
CA LEU A 51 -12.68 24.27 -30.39
C LEU A 51 -13.06 24.87 -29.04
N LYS A 52 -14.27 24.54 -28.53
CA LYS A 52 -14.75 24.98 -27.22
C LYS A 52 -13.87 24.45 -26.08
N GLN A 53 -13.51 23.16 -26.13
CA GLN A 53 -12.64 22.55 -25.13
C GLN A 53 -11.22 23.13 -25.18
N GLU A 54 -10.65 23.29 -26.37
CA GLU A 54 -9.31 23.89 -26.52
C GLU A 54 -9.28 25.31 -25.96
N THR A 55 -10.30 26.13 -26.25
CA THR A 55 -10.37 27.52 -25.79
C THR A 55 -10.36 27.60 -24.25
N VAL A 56 -11.16 26.74 -23.60
CA VAL A 56 -11.21 26.68 -22.13
C VAL A 56 -9.88 26.21 -21.55
N LEU A 57 -9.29 25.13 -22.11
CA LEU A 57 -8.01 24.59 -21.65
C LEU A 57 -6.88 25.60 -21.81
N ARG A 58 -6.83 26.31 -22.95
CA ARG A 58 -5.83 27.35 -23.20
C ARG A 58 -5.96 28.51 -22.22
N ARG A 59 -7.18 28.95 -21.92
CA ARG A 59 -7.41 29.99 -20.90
C ARG A 59 -6.97 29.52 -19.51
N ALA A 60 -7.29 28.29 -19.13
CA ALA A 60 -6.87 27.72 -17.85
C ALA A 60 -5.34 27.61 -17.74
N ALA A 61 -4.66 27.21 -18.82
CA ALA A 61 -3.19 27.16 -18.88
C ALA A 61 -2.55 28.55 -18.70
N VAL A 62 -3.14 29.59 -19.31
CA VAL A 62 -2.69 30.99 -19.12
C VAL A 62 -2.83 31.43 -17.67
N VAL A 63 -3.97 31.14 -17.02
CA VAL A 63 -4.19 31.44 -15.59
C VAL A 63 -3.21 30.69 -14.70
N ALA A 64 -2.87 29.45 -15.06
CA ALA A 64 -1.89 28.65 -14.33
C ALA A 64 -0.42 28.99 -14.65
N HIS A 65 -0.16 29.96 -15.54
CA HIS A 65 1.18 30.31 -16.04
C HIS A 65 1.97 29.12 -16.61
N LYS A 66 1.28 28.20 -17.30
CA LYS A 66 1.86 26.99 -17.89
C LYS A 66 1.58 26.92 -19.38
N SER A 67 2.40 26.15 -20.11
CA SER A 67 2.06 25.79 -21.49
C SER A 67 0.79 24.93 -21.50
N LEU A 68 0.04 24.96 -22.62
CA LEU A 68 -1.16 24.13 -22.76
C LEU A 68 -0.86 22.63 -22.55
N THR A 69 0.27 22.16 -23.08
CA THR A 69 0.69 20.77 -22.93
C THR A 69 1.04 20.43 -21.49
N ASP A 70 1.79 21.28 -20.79
CA ASP A 70 2.15 21.03 -19.38
C ASP A 70 0.91 21.09 -18.48
N PHE A 71 0.00 22.04 -18.71
CA PHE A 71 -1.26 22.12 -17.99
C PHE A 71 -2.11 20.85 -18.13
N ILE A 72 -2.27 20.36 -19.37
CA ILE A 72 -3.04 19.14 -19.63
C ILE A 72 -2.37 17.93 -18.99
N LEU A 73 -1.05 17.83 -19.09
CA LEU A 73 -0.30 16.67 -18.58
C LEU A 73 -0.35 16.62 -17.05
N ASP A 74 -0.19 17.76 -16.37
CA ASP A 74 -0.31 17.87 -14.92
C ASP A 74 -1.73 17.53 -14.45
N ALA A 75 -2.76 18.12 -15.09
CA ALA A 75 -4.15 17.88 -14.73
C ALA A 75 -4.54 16.40 -14.94
N ALA A 76 -4.10 15.79 -16.04
CA ALA A 76 -4.33 14.38 -16.31
C ALA A 76 -3.62 13.48 -15.29
N TYR A 77 -2.39 13.83 -14.88
CA TYR A 77 -1.64 13.09 -13.87
C TYR A 77 -2.33 13.14 -12.50
N GLN A 78 -2.72 14.33 -12.05
CA GLN A 78 -3.46 14.50 -10.79
C GLN A 78 -4.77 13.73 -10.77
N ALA A 79 -5.53 13.77 -11.87
CA ALA A 79 -6.77 13.01 -11.98
C ALA A 79 -6.52 11.49 -11.92
N ALA A 80 -5.42 11.01 -12.52
CA ALA A 80 -5.03 9.60 -12.45
C ALA A 80 -4.63 9.19 -11.03
N GLU A 81 -3.83 10.01 -10.33
CA GLU A 81 -3.48 9.77 -8.92
C GLU A 81 -4.71 9.67 -8.04
N GLN A 82 -5.63 10.64 -8.16
CA GLN A 82 -6.87 10.63 -7.40
C GLN A 82 -7.71 9.39 -7.68
N THR A 83 -7.85 9.00 -8.95
CA THR A 83 -8.60 7.80 -9.34
C THR A 83 -7.98 6.50 -8.79
N LEU A 84 -6.64 6.42 -8.75
CA LEU A 84 -5.94 5.27 -8.18
C LEU A 84 -6.03 5.23 -6.65
N LEU A 85 -6.07 6.40 -5.99
CA LEU A 85 -6.18 6.52 -4.54
C LEU A 85 -7.60 6.28 -4.03
N ASP A 86 -8.63 6.67 -4.79
CA ASP A 86 -10.03 6.38 -4.47
C ASP A 86 -10.31 4.88 -4.33
N GLN A 87 -9.48 4.01 -4.92
CA GLN A 87 -9.59 2.56 -4.76
C GLN A 87 -9.10 2.03 -3.40
N ARG A 88 -8.46 2.86 -2.56
CA ARG A 88 -7.84 2.43 -1.29
C ARG A 88 -8.42 3.08 -0.04
N LEU A 89 -9.23 4.13 -0.19
CA LEU A 89 -9.73 4.92 0.95
C LEU A 89 -11.20 4.62 1.22
N PHE A 90 -11.46 3.78 2.23
CA PHE A 90 -12.80 3.63 2.79
C PHE A 90 -13.08 4.82 3.73
N MET A 91 -13.83 5.80 3.25
CA MET A 91 -14.32 6.88 4.11
C MET A 91 -15.43 6.34 5.01
N VAL A 92 -15.12 6.13 6.30
CA VAL A 92 -16.08 5.69 7.32
C VAL A 92 -16.42 6.85 8.27
N SER A 93 -17.65 6.92 8.77
CA SER A 93 -17.98 7.88 9.83
C SER A 93 -17.18 7.60 11.10
N GLY A 94 -16.99 8.59 11.97
CA GLY A 94 -16.28 8.39 13.24
C GLY A 94 -16.86 7.26 14.11
N SER A 95 -18.17 7.05 14.06
CA SER A 95 -18.85 5.93 14.72
C SER A 95 -18.51 4.56 14.11
N GLN A 96 -18.46 4.47 12.78
CA GLN A 96 -18.05 3.25 12.06
C GLN A 96 -16.58 2.93 12.31
N TYR A 97 -15.73 3.97 12.37
CA TYR A 97 -14.32 3.83 12.72
C TYR A 97 -14.13 3.25 14.13
N GLN A 98 -14.84 3.79 15.13
CA GLN A 98 -14.77 3.25 16.49
C GLN A 98 -15.34 1.84 16.62
N ALA A 99 -16.42 1.52 15.90
CA ALA A 99 -16.96 0.18 15.84
C ALA A 99 -15.94 -0.80 15.25
N LEU A 100 -15.26 -0.42 14.17
CA LEU A 100 -14.20 -1.20 13.56
C LEU A 100 -13.02 -1.42 14.51
N LEU A 101 -12.53 -0.38 15.18
CA LEU A 101 -11.45 -0.51 16.16
C LEU A 101 -11.82 -1.47 17.29
N LYS A 102 -13.03 -1.36 17.84
CA LYS A 102 -13.51 -2.30 18.88
C LYS A 102 -13.57 -3.75 18.40
N MET A 103 -13.85 -3.98 17.11
CA MET A 103 -13.82 -5.33 16.52
C MET A 103 -12.39 -5.83 16.34
N LEU A 104 -11.43 -4.95 15.99
CA LEU A 104 -10.02 -5.31 15.82
C LEU A 104 -9.29 -5.55 17.15
N ASP A 105 -9.65 -4.80 18.19
CA ASP A 105 -9.09 -4.97 19.55
C ASP A 105 -9.68 -6.18 20.30
N ARG A 106 -10.71 -6.82 19.75
CA ARG A 106 -11.31 -8.00 20.36
C ARG A 106 -10.34 -9.18 20.20
N PRO A 107 -10.08 -9.97 21.26
CA PRO A 107 -9.31 -11.20 21.15
C PRO A 107 -9.95 -12.15 20.13
N GLU A 108 -9.13 -12.95 19.47
CA GLU A 108 -9.55 -13.93 18.51
C GLU A 108 -10.61 -14.85 19.13
N SER A 109 -11.74 -14.96 18.44
CA SER A 109 -12.83 -15.85 18.84
C SER A 109 -12.84 -17.01 17.87
N ASP A 110 -13.01 -18.22 18.40
CA ASP A 110 -13.14 -19.41 17.57
C ASP A 110 -14.27 -19.23 16.57
N ASN A 111 -13.93 -19.32 15.28
CA ASN A 111 -14.88 -19.24 14.19
C ASN A 111 -14.85 -20.57 13.41
N PRO A 112 -15.85 -21.45 13.62
CA PRO A 112 -15.88 -22.75 12.97
C PRO A 112 -15.96 -22.64 11.43
N GLY A 113 -16.51 -21.54 10.90
CA GLY A 113 -16.53 -21.26 9.47
C GLY A 113 -15.15 -20.90 8.90
N LEU A 114 -14.30 -20.21 9.66
CA LEU A 114 -12.91 -19.98 9.26
C LEU A 114 -12.10 -21.28 9.28
N ALA A 115 -12.31 -22.13 10.29
CA ALA A 115 -11.68 -23.44 10.38
C ALA A 115 -12.06 -24.33 9.18
N ASP A 116 -13.36 -24.37 8.83
CA ASP A 116 -13.83 -25.07 7.63
C ASP A 116 -13.22 -24.49 6.34
N LEU A 117 -13.15 -23.15 6.20
CA LEU A 117 -12.51 -22.50 5.04
C LEU A 117 -11.03 -22.86 4.89
N PHE A 118 -10.25 -22.83 5.99
CA PHE A 118 -8.84 -23.22 5.97
C PHE A 118 -8.62 -24.72 5.75
N SER A 119 -9.62 -25.56 6.04
CA SER A 119 -9.55 -27.01 5.78
C SER A 119 -9.68 -27.36 4.29
N ARG A 120 -10.27 -26.46 3.49
CA ARG A 120 -10.48 -26.67 2.05
C ARG A 120 -9.19 -26.43 1.29
N ARG A 121 -8.87 -27.31 0.33
CA ARG A 121 -7.73 -27.09 -0.56
C ARG A 121 -7.95 -25.81 -1.38
N PRO A 122 -7.01 -24.84 -1.34
CA PRO A 122 -7.16 -23.63 -2.13
C PRO A 122 -7.12 -23.94 -3.64
N VAL A 123 -8.04 -23.35 -4.40
CA VAL A 123 -8.24 -23.64 -5.84
C VAL A 123 -7.03 -23.28 -6.71
N TRP A 124 -6.10 -22.44 -6.22
CA TRP A 124 -4.90 -22.04 -6.94
C TRP A 124 -3.71 -23.00 -6.75
N VAL A 125 -3.83 -24.02 -5.89
CA VAL A 125 -2.76 -25.01 -5.65
C VAL A 125 -2.76 -26.13 -6.71
N ASN A 126 -3.81 -26.26 -7.52
CA ASN A 126 -3.93 -27.27 -8.59
C ASN A 126 -3.54 -26.73 -9.99
N LYS A 127 -2.49 -25.90 -10.10
CA LYS A 127 -1.93 -25.48 -11.41
C LYS A 127 -0.55 -26.07 -11.64
#